data_AF-A0A972UDB0-F1
#
_entry.id   AF-A0A972UDB0-F1
#
_cell.length_a   1.000
_cell.length_b   1.000
_cell.length_c   1.000
_cell.angle_alpha   90.00
_cell.angle_beta   90.00
_cell.angle_gamma   90.00
#
_symmetry.space_group_name_H-M   'P 1'
#
loop_
_entity.id
_entity.type
_entity.pdbx_description
1 polymer ?
#
loop_
_entity_poly.entity_id
_entity_poly.type
_entity_poly.pdbx_seq_one_letter_code
_entity_poly.pdbx_strand_id
1 'polypeptide(L)'
;MEQQTTEGKVLDSIERAKLGIKVFTMSFDEAEEVIDEYVSEGGYDPSSVELFKDQLATQRFIQHKGAELVSTGGEIMKLVVGAIAKNLSKASAPAEDGEKEY
;
A
#
# COMPACT_ATOMS: atom_id res chain seq x y z
N MET A 1 -27.94 -2.44 -21.40
CA MET A 1 -27.07 -3.23 -20.50
C MET A 1 -27.95 -4.31 -19.93
N GLU A 2 -27.65 -5.58 -20.23
CA GLU A 2 -28.44 -6.72 -19.77
C GLU A 2 -28.14 -6.94 -18.29
N GLN A 3 -29.17 -6.82 -17.46
CA GLN A 3 -29.06 -7.22 -16.06
C GLN A 3 -29.02 -8.75 -16.04
N GLN A 4 -27.81 -9.31 -16.00
CA GLN A 4 -27.62 -10.69 -15.60
C GLN A 4 -28.07 -10.80 -14.15
N THR A 5 -29.32 -11.24 -13.96
CA THR A 5 -29.85 -11.60 -12.64
C THR A 5 -29.25 -12.94 -12.27
N THR A 6 -28.03 -12.93 -11.74
CA THR A 6 -27.46 -14.14 -11.14
C THR A 6 -28.29 -14.49 -9.91
N GLU A 7 -28.89 -15.68 -9.89
CA GLU A 7 -29.66 -16.20 -8.76
C GLU A 7 -28.71 -16.53 -7.60
N GLY A 8 -28.29 -15.52 -6.85
CA GLY A 8 -27.41 -15.68 -5.70
C GLY A 8 -27.43 -14.46 -4.81
N LYS A 9 -27.20 -14.65 -3.51
CA LYS A 9 -27.11 -13.53 -2.57
C LYS A 9 -25.93 -12.65 -2.97
N VAL A 10 -26.16 -11.35 -3.15
CA VAL A 10 -25.07 -10.39 -3.36
C VAL A 10 -24.37 -10.18 -2.02
N LEU A 11 -23.03 -10.26 -2.00
CA LEU A 11 -22.23 -9.90 -0.83
C LEU A 11 -22.47 -8.43 -0.50
N ASP A 12 -23.18 -8.15 0.60
CA ASP A 12 -23.57 -6.78 0.92
C ASP A 12 -22.40 -5.95 1.48
N SER A 13 -22.57 -4.62 1.55
CA SER A 13 -21.51 -3.72 2.00
C SER A 13 -21.02 -4.00 3.43
N ILE A 14 -21.88 -4.50 4.32
CA ILE A 14 -21.52 -4.83 5.70
C ILE A 14 -20.74 -6.14 5.73
N GLU A 15 -21.15 -7.14 4.96
CA GLU A 15 -20.43 -8.40 4.83
C GLU A 15 -19.04 -8.17 4.24
N ARG A 16 -18.94 -7.38 3.17
CA ARG A 16 -17.67 -6.95 2.58
C ARG A 16 -16.78 -6.25 3.59
N ALA A 17 -17.34 -5.35 4.42
CA ALA A 17 -16.57 -4.66 5.45
C ALA A 17 -16.05 -5.61 6.52
N LYS A 18 -16.89 -6.53 7.01
CA LYS A 18 -16.49 -7.53 8.02
C LYS A 18 -15.41 -8.48 7.48
N LEU A 19 -15.58 -8.99 6.27
CA LEU A 19 -14.60 -9.84 5.61
C LEU A 19 -13.32 -9.06 5.34
N GLY A 20 -13.42 -7.82 4.84
CA GLY A 20 -12.28 -6.95 4.60
C GLY A 20 -11.44 -6.71 5.86
N ILE A 21 -12.07 -6.51 7.02
CA ILE A 21 -11.36 -6.42 8.32
C ILE A 21 -10.73 -7.76 8.69
N LYS A 22 -11.45 -8.87 8.53
CA LYS A 22 -10.96 -10.22 8.86
C LYS A 22 -9.70 -10.58 8.06
N VAL A 23 -9.67 -10.24 6.78
CA VAL A 23 -8.57 -10.60 5.87
C VAL A 23 -7.49 -9.51 5.73
N PHE A 24 -7.62 -8.40 6.46
CA PHE A 24 -6.78 -7.21 6.29
C PHE A 24 -5.29 -7.49 6.46
N THR A 25 -4.93 -8.39 7.38
CA THR A 25 -3.54 -8.70 7.74
C THR A 25 -2.99 -9.96 7.07
N MET A 26 -3.78 -10.67 6.27
CA MET A 26 -3.42 -11.97 5.69
C MET A 26 -2.57 -11.79 4.42
N SER A 27 -2.08 -12.86 3.80
CA SER A 27 -1.64 -12.85 2.39
C SER A 27 -2.87 -12.87 1.45
N PHE A 28 -2.68 -12.66 0.13
CA PHE A 28 -3.82 -12.65 -0.80
C PHE A 28 -4.42 -14.05 -0.92
N ASP A 29 -3.57 -15.07 -1.02
CA ASP A 29 -3.99 -16.48 -1.11
C ASP A 29 -4.78 -16.91 0.13
N GLU A 30 -4.31 -16.55 1.33
CA GLU A 30 -5.05 -16.82 2.58
C GLU A 30 -6.37 -16.04 2.67
N ALA A 31 -6.36 -14.78 2.22
CA ALA A 31 -7.57 -13.96 2.19
C ALA A 31 -8.62 -14.55 1.23
N GLU A 32 -8.17 -15.04 0.07
CA GLU A 32 -9.00 -15.69 -0.93
C GLU A 32 -9.63 -16.97 -0.38
N GLU A 33 -8.86 -17.83 0.27
CA GLU A 33 -9.35 -19.07 0.90
C GLU A 33 -10.43 -18.77 1.96
N VAL A 34 -10.20 -17.78 2.82
CA VAL A 34 -11.16 -17.38 3.85
C VAL A 34 -12.46 -16.80 3.27
N ILE A 35 -12.36 -16.09 2.14
CA ILE A 35 -13.53 -15.56 1.44
C ILE A 35 -14.30 -16.70 0.78
N ASP A 36 -13.60 -17.64 0.13
CA ASP A 36 -14.20 -18.79 -0.53
C ASP A 36 -14.91 -19.71 0.48
N GLU A 37 -14.30 -19.94 1.64
CA GLU A 37 -14.93 -20.66 2.75
C GLU A 37 -16.22 -19.95 3.21
N TYR A 38 -16.17 -18.64 3.45
CA TYR A 38 -17.36 -17.87 3.88
C TYR A 38 -18.51 -17.92 2.88
N VAL A 39 -18.21 -17.88 1.57
CA VAL A 39 -19.25 -17.87 0.54
C VAL A 39 -19.76 -19.25 0.18
N SER A 40 -18.97 -20.31 0.43
CA SER A 40 -19.34 -21.70 0.14
C SER A 40 -20.63 -22.14 0.83
N GLU A 41 -20.93 -21.56 2.00
CA GLU A 41 -22.11 -21.90 2.81
C GLU A 41 -23.37 -21.09 2.44
N GLY A 42 -23.24 -20.00 1.66
CA GLY A 42 -24.26 -18.96 1.59
C GLY A 42 -24.96 -18.75 0.25
N GLY A 43 -24.63 -19.53 -0.79
CA GLY A 43 -25.27 -19.41 -2.11
C GLY A 43 -25.13 -18.01 -2.71
N TYR A 44 -23.94 -17.43 -2.62
CA TYR A 44 -23.66 -16.08 -3.12
C TYR A 44 -23.55 -16.05 -4.65
N ASP A 45 -23.89 -14.90 -5.24
CA ASP A 45 -23.63 -14.62 -6.65
C ASP A 45 -22.11 -14.59 -6.90
N PRO A 46 -21.56 -15.49 -7.74
CA PRO A 46 -20.14 -15.56 -8.03
C PRO A 46 -19.56 -14.23 -8.51
N SER A 47 -20.32 -13.47 -9.30
CA SER A 47 -19.86 -12.18 -9.86
C SER A 47 -19.66 -11.13 -8.76
N SER A 48 -20.51 -11.17 -7.73
CA SER A 48 -20.39 -10.29 -6.55
C SER A 48 -19.16 -10.64 -5.70
N VAL A 49 -18.86 -11.93 -5.56
CA VAL A 49 -17.67 -12.43 -4.84
C VAL A 49 -16.39 -12.06 -5.59
N GLU A 50 -16.33 -12.31 -6.91
CA GLU A 50 -15.18 -11.93 -7.74
C GLU A 50 -14.91 -10.43 -7.71
N LEU A 51 -15.96 -9.61 -7.81
CA LEU A 51 -15.83 -8.15 -7.67
C LEU A 51 -15.23 -7.76 -6.32
N PHE A 52 -15.62 -8.43 -5.23
CA PHE A 52 -15.05 -8.16 -3.91
C PHE A 52 -13.58 -8.57 -3.82
N LYS A 53 -13.20 -9.73 -4.38
CA LYS A 53 -11.80 -10.18 -4.45
C LYS A 53 -10.93 -9.20 -5.24
N ASP A 54 -11.42 -8.68 -6.37
CA ASP A 54 -10.72 -7.68 -7.18
C ASP A 54 -10.53 -6.35 -6.44
N GLN A 55 -11.54 -5.92 -5.67
CA GLN A 55 -11.44 -4.74 -4.80
C GLN A 55 -10.34 -4.91 -3.73
N LEU A 56 -10.22 -6.10 -3.13
CA LEU A 56 -9.15 -6.40 -2.18
C LEU A 56 -7.76 -6.43 -2.82
N ALA A 57 -7.65 -7.03 -4.01
CA ALA A 57 -6.41 -7.04 -4.79
C ALA A 57 -5.94 -5.60 -5.09
N THR A 58 -6.87 -4.76 -5.53
CA THR A 58 -6.62 -3.34 -5.81
C THR A 58 -6.17 -2.59 -4.56
N GLN A 59 -6.84 -2.81 -3.42
CA GLN A 59 -6.48 -2.15 -2.17
C GLN A 59 -5.06 -2.50 -1.72
N ARG A 60 -4.65 -3.77 -1.85
CA ARG A 60 -3.28 -4.19 -1.53
C ARG A 60 -2.24 -3.63 -2.48
N PHE A 61 -2.55 -3.61 -3.77
CA PHE A 61 -1.68 -2.97 -4.75
C PHE A 61 -1.42 -1.51 -4.39
N ILE A 62 -2.46 -0.78 -3.98
CA ILE A 62 -2.34 0.61 -3.49
C ILE A 62 -1.48 0.68 -2.22
N GLN A 63 -1.69 -0.21 -1.24
CA GLN A 63 -0.87 -0.24 -0.02
C GLN A 63 0.61 -0.49 -0.33
N HIS A 64 0.90 -1.44 -1.21
CA HIS A 64 2.25 -1.76 -1.64
C HIS A 64 2.92 -0.56 -2.33
N LYS A 65 2.23 0.08 -3.29
CA LYS A 65 2.71 1.30 -3.94
C LYS A 65 2.85 2.47 -2.98
N GLY A 66 1.99 2.58 -1.97
CA GLY A 66 2.11 3.57 -0.91
C GLY A 66 3.39 3.38 -0.09
N ALA A 67 3.72 2.14 0.28
CA ALA A 67 4.95 1.83 1.00
C ALA A 67 6.20 2.14 0.17
N GLU A 68 6.21 1.79 -1.12
CA GLU A 68 7.29 2.15 -2.05
C GLU A 68 7.47 3.67 -2.15
N LEU A 69 6.37 4.42 -2.25
CA LEU A 69 6.39 5.88 -2.33
C LEU A 69 6.97 6.52 -1.07
N VAL A 70 6.57 6.04 0.12
CA VAL A 70 7.11 6.53 1.40
C VAL A 70 8.61 6.24 1.51
N SER A 71 9.04 5.03 1.13
CA SER A 71 10.46 4.67 1.12
C SER A 71 11.27 5.59 0.22
N THR A 72 10.81 5.77 -1.02
CA THR A 72 11.47 6.64 -2.01
C THR A 72 11.50 8.10 -1.54
N GLY A 73 10.40 8.59 -0.95
CA GLY A 73 10.34 9.92 -0.36
C GLY A 73 11.36 10.10 0.78
N GLY A 74 11.56 9.08 1.62
CA GLY A 74 12.57 9.07 2.67
C GLY A 74 14.00 9.17 2.12
N GLU A 75 14.30 8.46 1.04
CA GLU A 75 15.60 8.54 0.37
C GLU A 75 15.87 9.94 -0.20
N ILE A 76 14.88 10.54 -0.86
CA ILE A 76 14.98 11.93 -1.35
C ILE A 76 15.24 12.89 -0.18
N MET A 77 14.51 12.77 0.91
CA MET A 77 14.71 13.61 2.10
C MET A 77 16.13 13.46 2.67
N LYS A 78 16.66 12.23 2.72
CA LYS A 78 18.03 11.98 3.17
C LYS A 78 19.07 12.62 2.25
N LEU A 79 18.85 12.59 0.93
CA LEU A 79 19.72 13.26 -0.05
C LEU A 79 19.69 14.78 0.14
N VAL A 80 18.51 15.36 0.32
CA VAL A 80 18.34 16.81 0.53
C VAL A 80 19.01 17.26 1.83
N VAL A 81 18.73 16.58 2.95
CA VAL A 81 19.37 16.89 4.24
C VAL A 81 20.88 16.71 4.16
N GLY A 82 21.35 15.65 3.52
CA GLY A 82 22.78 15.39 3.31
C GLY A 82 23.45 16.50 2.48
N ALA A 83 22.80 16.99 1.42
CA ALA A 83 23.30 18.08 0.61
C ALA A 83 23.36 19.40 1.40
N ILE A 84 22.32 19.72 2.18
CA ILE A 84 22.30 20.91 3.04
C ILE A 84 23.41 20.86 4.09
N ALA A 85 23.55 19.73 4.80
CA ALA A 85 24.59 19.55 5.82
C ALA A 85 26.01 19.64 5.23
N LYS A 86 26.24 19.06 4.05
CA LYS A 86 27.51 19.20 3.31
C LYS A 86 27.78 20.64 2.91
N ASN A 87 26.76 21.38 2.48
CA ASN A 87 26.93 22.77 2.08
C ASN A 87 27.23 23.68 3.29
N LEU A 88 26.56 23.45 4.42
CA LEU A 88 26.80 24.18 5.67
C LEU A 88 28.19 23.90 6.24
N SER A 89 28.61 22.63 6.28
CA SER A 89 29.96 22.26 6.75
C SER A 89 31.09 22.81 5.86
N LYS A 90 30.85 22.92 4.55
CA LYS A 90 31.79 23.55 3.61
C LYS A 90 31.87 25.07 3.79
N ALA A 91 30.78 25.72 4.19
CA ALA A 91 30.76 27.14 4.51
C ALA A 91 31.42 27.47 5.87
N SER A 92 31.56 26.49 6.77
CA SER A 92 32.18 26.64 8.10
C SER A 92 33.62 26.12 8.19
N ALA A 93 34.25 25.72 7.08
CA ALA A 93 35.65 25.33 7.08
C ALA A 93 36.53 26.57 7.38
N PRO A 94 37.37 26.55 8.44
CA PRO A 94 38.28 27.66 8.70
C PRO A 94 39.22 27.80 7.50
N ALA A 95 39.44 29.04 7.06
CA ALA A 95 40.53 29.36 6.16
C ALA A 95 41.83 28.87 6.82
N GLU A 96 42.47 27.86 6.24
CA GLU A 96 43.80 27.47 6.66
C GLU A 96 44.74 28.66 6.44
N ASP A 97 45.36 29.05 7.54
CA ASP A 97 46.43 30.04 7.67
C ASP A 97 47.60 29.65 6.76
N GLY A 98 47.98 30.54 5.86
CA GLY A 98 49.22 30.52 5.09
C GLY A 98 49.30 31.87 4.39
N GLU A 99 50.21 32.78 4.71
CA GLU A 99 51.65 32.60 4.89
C GLU A 99 52.18 33.48 6.03
N LYS A 100 52.99 32.89 6.92
CA LYS A 100 54.09 33.60 7.58
C LYS A 100 55.38 33.10 6.94
N GLU A 101 55.95 33.86 6.02
CA GLU A 101 57.37 33.76 5.70
C GLU A 101 57.96 35.14 5.35
N TYR A 102 58.93 35.52 6.20
CA TYR A 102 59.98 36.56 6.15
C TYR A 102 59.60 38.04 5.97
#